data_AF-A0A2D6JYA9-F1
#
_entry.id   AF-A0A2D6JYA9-F1
#
_cell.length_a   1.000
_cell.length_b   1.000
_cell.length_c   1.000
_cell.angle_alpha   90.00
_cell.angle_beta   90.00
_cell.angle_gamma   90.00
#
_symmetry.space_group_name_H-M   'P 1'
#
loop_
_entity.id
_entity.type
_entity.pdbx_description
1 polymer ?
#
loop_
_entity_poly.entity_id
_entity_poly.type
_entity_poly.pdbx_seq_one_letter_code
_entity_poly.pdbx_strand_id
1 'polypeptide(L)'
;MLSNPLYIGRIPYKGETYPGQHKAILDQATWDTVQRILAGNAVNRSGPTNTRAGFLLTGLVFDETGEPLCQSQADKKGKRYRYYVSKRLMYDAHRADDGWRLPAKALESAIIVPIQTLLRDQVRLMDMLHLVSHSLKDLKSLKVQSDTAASKLTDEMPGIQRDLLQTAIQRIELSAESITITLSRKGLAKILKINETVGIKEYSDTASITVPLTLRRRGVEAKLIISGPGMEQRQPDPHLCYLIAQARNWFDQLASGEAASVRAIAQRENIYETEISRILPLAFLAPRIVEAIFDGRQPEELSLKGLKRLGPLPSDWEAQQKLLRISG
;
A
#
# COMPACT_ATOMS: atom_id res chain seq x y z
N MET A 1 -30.49 -3.18 -16.67
CA MET A 1 -31.82 -3.59 -17.18
C MET A 1 -31.97 -3.26 -18.68
N LEU A 2 -31.61 -2.05 -19.11
CA LEU A 2 -31.79 -1.55 -20.49
C LEU A 2 -30.92 -2.21 -21.60
N SER A 3 -30.12 -3.23 -21.31
CA SER A 3 -29.24 -3.91 -22.30
C SER A 3 -29.59 -5.39 -22.50
N ASN A 4 -30.69 -5.87 -21.92
CA ASN A 4 -31.16 -7.24 -22.13
C ASN A 4 -31.87 -7.41 -23.49
N PRO A 5 -31.36 -8.25 -24.44
CA PRO A 5 -31.94 -8.46 -25.77
C PRO A 5 -33.37 -9.03 -25.76
N LEU A 6 -33.88 -9.50 -24.62
CA LEU A 6 -35.26 -9.96 -24.48
C LEU A 6 -36.28 -8.90 -24.88
N TYR A 7 -35.99 -7.61 -24.68
CA TYR A 7 -36.93 -6.53 -25.01
C TYR A 7 -37.20 -6.38 -26.51
N ILE A 8 -36.27 -6.81 -27.37
CA ILE A 8 -36.41 -6.83 -28.83
C ILE A 8 -36.81 -8.21 -29.36
N GLY A 9 -37.33 -9.10 -28.51
CA GLY A 9 -37.77 -10.42 -28.94
C GLY A 9 -36.62 -11.39 -29.19
N ARG A 10 -35.43 -11.18 -28.63
CA ARG A 10 -34.25 -12.04 -28.85
C ARG A 10 -33.76 -12.70 -27.56
N ILE A 11 -33.20 -13.89 -27.68
CA ILE A 11 -32.74 -14.70 -26.54
C ILE A 11 -31.23 -14.97 -26.70
N PRO A 12 -30.39 -14.57 -25.72
CA PRO A 12 -28.98 -14.92 -25.72
C PRO A 12 -28.76 -16.37 -25.26
N TYR A 13 -27.99 -17.15 -26.02
CA TYR A 13 -27.57 -18.51 -25.66
C TYR A 13 -26.15 -18.78 -26.16
N LYS A 14 -25.28 -19.26 -25.26
CA LYS A 14 -23.86 -19.58 -25.54
C LYS A 14 -23.08 -18.47 -26.29
N GLY A 15 -23.34 -17.20 -25.95
CA GLY A 15 -22.65 -16.04 -26.54
C GLY A 15 -23.25 -15.54 -27.86
N GLU A 16 -24.18 -16.27 -28.45
CA GLU A 16 -24.93 -15.85 -29.64
C GLU A 16 -26.35 -15.42 -29.27
N THR A 17 -26.98 -14.62 -30.13
CA THR A 17 -28.32 -14.08 -29.87
C THR A 17 -29.31 -14.52 -30.95
N TYR A 18 -30.31 -15.31 -30.56
CA TYR A 18 -31.29 -15.94 -31.45
C TYR A 18 -32.65 -15.24 -31.41
N PRO A 19 -33.48 -15.35 -32.46
CA PRO A 19 -34.87 -14.89 -32.40
C PRO A 19 -35.67 -15.72 -31.38
N GLY A 20 -36.33 -15.03 -30.45
CA GLY A 20 -37.24 -15.62 -29.49
C GLY A 20 -38.66 -15.76 -30.06
N GLN A 21 -39.48 -16.60 -29.41
CA GLN A 21 -40.87 -16.82 -29.80
C GLN A 21 -41.84 -15.77 -29.24
N HIS A 22 -41.37 -14.86 -28.38
CA HIS A 22 -42.18 -13.81 -27.81
C HIS A 22 -42.17 -12.54 -28.66
N LYS A 23 -43.29 -11.82 -28.67
CA LYS A 23 -43.39 -10.54 -29.34
C LYS A 23 -42.46 -9.52 -28.68
N ALA A 24 -41.69 -8.80 -29.49
CA ALA A 24 -40.84 -7.72 -29.02
C ALA A 24 -41.67 -6.65 -28.30
N ILE A 25 -41.17 -6.17 -27.16
CA ILE A 25 -41.80 -5.11 -26.36
C ILE A 25 -41.39 -3.75 -26.91
N LEU A 26 -40.16 -3.65 -27.43
CA LEU A 26 -39.59 -2.45 -28.06
C LEU A 26 -39.23 -2.76 -29.51
N ASP A 27 -39.36 -1.76 -30.38
CA ASP A 27 -38.85 -1.83 -31.74
C ASP A 27 -37.32 -1.71 -31.77
N GLN A 28 -36.71 -2.22 -32.85
CA GLN A 28 -35.26 -2.24 -33.02
C GLN A 28 -34.65 -0.81 -33.06
N ALA A 29 -35.35 0.16 -33.63
CA ALA A 29 -34.82 1.52 -33.77
C ALA A 29 -34.76 2.25 -32.41
N THR A 30 -35.76 2.06 -31.56
CA THR A 30 -35.75 2.53 -30.17
C THR A 30 -34.65 1.85 -29.36
N TRP A 31 -34.49 0.53 -29.53
CA TRP A 31 -33.43 -0.23 -28.87
C TRP A 31 -32.03 0.25 -29.24
N ASP A 32 -31.76 0.43 -30.53
CA ASP A 32 -30.46 0.88 -31.03
C ASP A 32 -30.13 2.31 -30.56
N THR A 33 -31.15 3.16 -30.45
CA THR A 33 -31.01 4.52 -29.91
C THR A 33 -30.64 4.47 -28.43
N VAL A 34 -31.30 3.63 -27.64
CA VAL A 34 -30.96 3.43 -26.22
C VAL A 34 -29.57 2.82 -26.06
N GLN A 35 -29.19 1.82 -26.86
CA GLN A 35 -27.83 1.25 -26.80
C GLN A 35 -26.78 2.27 -27.21
N ARG A 36 -27.06 3.14 -28.19
CA ARG A 36 -26.14 4.23 -28.58
C ARG A 36 -25.99 5.26 -27.47
N ILE A 37 -27.09 5.62 -26.79
CA ILE A 37 -27.05 6.51 -25.60
C ILE A 37 -26.27 5.83 -24.47
N LEU A 38 -26.48 4.55 -24.22
CA LEU A 38 -25.73 3.80 -23.20
C LEU A 38 -24.25 3.62 -23.55
N ALA A 39 -23.90 3.45 -24.82
CA ALA A 39 -22.52 3.39 -25.30
C ALA A 39 -21.83 4.77 -25.24
N GLY A 40 -22.55 5.86 -25.54
CA GLY A 40 -22.06 7.23 -25.36
C GLY A 40 -21.95 7.64 -23.88
N ASN A 41 -22.85 7.12 -23.04
CA ASN A 41 -22.80 7.26 -21.59
C ASN A 41 -21.92 6.20 -20.92
N ALA A 42 -21.30 5.29 -21.69
CA ALA A 42 -20.20 4.46 -21.25
C ALA A 42 -18.94 5.32 -21.16
N VAL A 43 -19.04 6.36 -20.35
CA VAL A 43 -17.90 7.07 -19.80
C VAL A 43 -17.05 5.98 -19.14
N ASN A 44 -15.81 5.83 -19.61
CA ASN A 44 -14.74 5.21 -18.81
C ASN A 44 -14.95 5.74 -17.41
N ARG A 45 -15.41 4.91 -16.46
CA ARG A 45 -15.80 5.36 -15.11
C ARG A 45 -14.55 5.92 -14.40
N SER A 46 -14.26 7.17 -14.71
CA SER A 46 -13.25 8.07 -14.16
C SER A 46 -13.95 9.33 -13.65
N GLY A 47 -15.23 9.20 -13.27
CA GLY A 47 -15.96 10.18 -12.46
C GLY A 47 -15.98 9.74 -10.99
N PRO A 48 -15.96 10.67 -10.03
CA PRO A 48 -15.73 10.42 -8.61
C PRO A 48 -16.96 9.75 -7.98
N THR A 49 -17.08 8.44 -8.18
CA THR A 49 -18.19 7.67 -7.64
C THR A 49 -17.83 7.26 -6.21
N ASN A 50 -18.31 8.02 -5.23
CA ASN A 50 -18.41 7.63 -3.81
C ASN A 50 -17.16 6.98 -3.18
N THR A 51 -15.96 7.41 -3.57
CA THR A 51 -14.73 6.92 -2.93
C THR A 51 -14.47 7.78 -1.70
N ARG A 52 -14.94 7.34 -0.53
CA ARG A 52 -14.44 7.87 0.75
C ARG A 52 -12.94 7.57 0.82
N ALA A 53 -12.10 8.46 0.29
CA ALA A 53 -10.70 8.72 0.65
C ALA A 53 -9.74 7.51 0.88
N GLY A 54 -10.10 6.30 0.45
CA GLY A 54 -9.49 5.08 0.94
C GLY A 54 -8.55 4.40 -0.05
N PHE A 55 -8.44 4.89 -1.28
CA PHE A 55 -7.52 4.36 -2.28
C PHE A 55 -6.98 5.54 -3.08
N LEU A 56 -5.70 5.85 -2.96
CA LEU A 56 -5.10 7.03 -3.59
C LEU A 56 -4.82 6.79 -5.09
N LEU A 57 -4.46 5.56 -5.43
CA LEU A 57 -3.93 5.15 -6.73
C LEU A 57 -4.97 4.51 -7.65
N THR A 58 -6.27 4.71 -7.38
CA THR A 58 -7.33 4.13 -8.21
C THR A 58 -7.15 4.52 -9.68
N GLY A 59 -7.08 3.53 -10.57
CA GLY A 59 -6.93 3.74 -12.02
C GLY A 59 -5.50 4.04 -12.49
N LEU A 60 -4.52 4.14 -11.59
CA LEU A 60 -3.14 4.46 -11.94
C LEU A 60 -2.23 3.23 -12.01
N VAL A 61 -2.58 2.13 -11.35
CA VAL A 61 -1.72 0.95 -11.17
C VAL A 61 -2.09 -0.15 -12.15
N PHE A 62 -1.10 -0.65 -12.89
CA PHE A 62 -1.23 -1.70 -13.90
C PHE A 62 -0.24 -2.83 -13.64
N ASP A 63 -0.64 -4.06 -13.95
CA ASP A 63 0.26 -5.22 -13.90
C ASP A 63 1.06 -5.41 -15.20
N GLU A 64 1.94 -6.41 -15.20
CA GLU A 64 2.80 -6.81 -16.33
C GLU A 64 2.02 -7.12 -17.61
N THR A 65 0.75 -7.50 -17.49
CA THR A 65 -0.13 -7.79 -18.63
C THR A 65 -0.82 -6.53 -19.17
N GLY A 66 -0.58 -5.37 -18.54
CA GLY A 66 -1.19 -4.09 -18.88
C GLY A 66 -2.59 -3.91 -18.30
N GLU A 67 -3.09 -4.83 -17.46
CA GLU A 67 -4.40 -4.73 -16.84
C GLU A 67 -4.36 -3.84 -15.58
N PRO A 68 -5.37 -2.98 -15.36
CA PRO A 68 -5.42 -2.16 -14.15
C PRO A 68 -5.75 -3.01 -12.91
N LEU A 69 -5.08 -2.73 -11.80
CA LEU A 69 -5.43 -3.30 -10.51
C LEU A 69 -6.72 -2.67 -9.97
N CYS A 70 -7.57 -3.53 -9.42
CA CYS A 70 -8.86 -3.18 -8.84
C CYS A 70 -8.75 -3.00 -7.33
N GLN A 71 -9.59 -2.13 -6.77
CA GLN A 71 -9.68 -1.96 -5.32
C GLN A 71 -10.44 -3.13 -4.69
N SER A 72 -9.92 -3.66 -3.58
CA SER A 72 -10.57 -4.68 -2.78
C SER A 72 -10.44 -4.32 -1.30
N GLN A 73 -11.50 -4.56 -0.54
CA GLN A 73 -11.50 -4.35 0.90
C GLN A 73 -12.13 -5.55 1.61
N ALA A 74 -11.62 -5.86 2.80
CA ALA A 74 -12.14 -6.93 3.64
C ALA A 74 -12.16 -6.46 5.09
N ASP A 75 -13.25 -6.76 5.80
CA ASP A 75 -13.40 -6.47 7.22
C ASP A 75 -13.28 -7.78 8.00
N LYS A 76 -12.39 -7.82 9.00
CA LYS A 76 -12.23 -8.99 9.89
C LYS A 76 -12.00 -8.51 11.32
N LYS A 77 -12.88 -8.95 12.24
CA LYS A 77 -12.82 -8.59 13.67
C LYS A 77 -12.71 -7.07 13.91
N GLY A 78 -13.53 -6.28 13.20
CA GLY A 78 -13.51 -4.81 13.30
C GLY A 78 -12.31 -4.12 12.66
N LYS A 79 -11.30 -4.86 12.17
CA LYS A 79 -10.17 -4.31 11.41
C LYS A 79 -10.44 -4.39 9.91
N ARG A 80 -10.38 -3.23 9.25
CA ARG A 80 -10.52 -3.10 7.80
C ARG A 80 -9.16 -3.25 7.10
N TYR A 81 -9.11 -4.12 6.12
CA TYR A 81 -7.95 -4.35 5.26
C TYR A 81 -8.26 -3.87 3.84
N ARG A 82 -7.33 -3.14 3.23
CA ARG A 82 -7.46 -2.56 1.90
C ARG A 82 -6.36 -3.10 0.98
N TYR A 83 -6.72 -3.44 -0.24
CA TYR A 83 -5.83 -4.05 -1.22
C TYR A 83 -6.05 -3.51 -2.65
N TYR A 84 -4.99 -3.47 -3.44
CA TYR A 84 -5.03 -3.42 -4.90
C TYR A 84 -4.84 -4.84 -5.43
N VAL A 85 -5.74 -5.30 -6.28
CA VAL A 85 -5.82 -6.71 -6.71
C VAL A 85 -5.95 -6.80 -8.23
N SER A 86 -5.16 -7.66 -8.88
CA SER A 86 -5.33 -7.95 -10.31
C SER A 86 -6.75 -8.44 -10.57
N LYS A 87 -7.38 -7.94 -11.64
CA LYS A 87 -8.78 -8.20 -11.96
C LYS A 87 -9.11 -9.70 -12.06
N ARG A 88 -8.21 -10.48 -12.65
CA ARG A 88 -8.28 -11.95 -12.75
C ARG A 88 -8.44 -12.66 -11.40
N LEU A 89 -7.82 -12.16 -10.33
CA LEU A 89 -7.91 -12.75 -8.98
C LEU A 89 -9.23 -12.43 -8.26
N MET A 90 -10.05 -11.50 -8.78
CA MET A 90 -11.34 -11.16 -8.15
C MET A 90 -12.44 -12.17 -8.47
N TYR A 91 -12.36 -12.83 -9.63
CA TYR A 91 -13.41 -13.74 -10.12
C TYR A 91 -13.06 -15.21 -9.96
N ASP A 92 -11.76 -15.55 -9.93
CA ASP A 92 -11.31 -16.94 -9.88
C ASP A 92 -10.18 -17.12 -8.85
N ALA A 93 -10.56 -17.45 -7.61
CA ALA A 93 -9.64 -17.59 -6.48
C ALA A 93 -8.70 -18.80 -6.60
N HIS A 94 -8.94 -19.70 -7.58
CA HIS A 94 -8.22 -20.96 -7.73
C HIS A 94 -7.08 -20.91 -8.78
N ARG A 95 -6.97 -19.84 -9.57
CA ARG A 95 -5.77 -19.53 -10.39
C ARG A 95 -4.85 -18.58 -9.63
N ALA A 96 -4.31 -19.05 -8.51
CA ALA A 96 -3.64 -18.21 -7.51
C ALA A 96 -2.16 -17.88 -7.80
N ASP A 97 -1.57 -18.40 -8.88
CA ASP A 97 -0.11 -18.32 -9.07
C ASP A 97 0.37 -17.09 -9.87
N ASP A 98 -0.54 -16.39 -10.56
CA ASP A 98 -0.20 -15.31 -11.50
C ASP A 98 -1.13 -14.10 -11.36
N GLY A 99 -1.00 -13.36 -10.25
CA GLY A 99 -1.69 -12.09 -10.07
C GLY A 99 -1.26 -11.32 -8.82
N TRP A 100 -1.52 -10.01 -8.81
CA TRP A 100 -1.11 -9.12 -7.73
C TRP A 100 -2.19 -9.00 -6.66
N ARG A 101 -1.81 -9.10 -5.38
CA ARG A 101 -2.66 -8.72 -4.23
C ARG A 101 -1.84 -7.88 -3.25
N LEU A 102 -1.92 -6.57 -3.40
CA LEU A 102 -1.03 -5.63 -2.73
C LEU A 102 -1.74 -4.89 -1.60
N PRO A 103 -1.22 -4.87 -0.35
CA PRO A 103 -1.76 -4.02 0.70
C PRO A 103 -1.74 -2.55 0.28
N ALA A 104 -2.89 -1.87 0.32
CA ALA A 104 -3.03 -0.52 -0.20
C ALA A 104 -2.05 0.45 0.47
N LYS A 105 -1.94 0.43 1.81
CA LYS A 105 -1.01 1.29 2.55
C LYS A 105 0.45 1.10 2.12
N ALA A 106 0.88 -0.15 1.92
CA ALA A 106 2.26 -0.44 1.53
C ALA A 106 2.56 0.09 0.13
N LEU A 107 1.68 -0.21 -0.84
CA LEU A 107 1.83 0.28 -2.21
C LEU A 107 1.73 1.81 -2.30
N GLU A 108 0.78 2.43 -1.59
CA GLU A 108 0.65 3.89 -1.53
C GLU A 108 1.92 4.54 -1.00
N SER A 109 2.50 4.03 0.09
CA SER A 109 3.80 4.48 0.57
C SER A 109 4.92 4.26 -0.46
N ALA A 110 4.91 3.12 -1.17
CA ALA A 110 5.84 2.74 -2.25
C ALA A 110 6.01 3.80 -3.32
N ILE A 111 4.92 4.52 -3.58
CA ILE A 111 4.82 5.51 -4.65
C ILE A 111 5.00 6.92 -4.08
N ILE A 112 4.41 7.21 -2.92
CA ILE A 112 4.48 8.54 -2.29
C ILE A 112 5.93 8.90 -1.94
N VAL A 113 6.69 7.99 -1.34
CA VAL A 113 8.05 8.32 -0.85
C VAL A 113 9.00 8.72 -2.00
N PRO A 114 9.14 7.97 -3.11
CA PRO A 114 9.97 8.39 -4.23
C PRO A 114 9.56 9.74 -4.83
N ILE A 115 8.26 10.01 -4.94
CA ILE A 115 7.74 11.30 -5.43
C ILE A 115 8.09 12.42 -4.45
N GLN A 116 7.96 12.17 -3.15
CA GLN A 116 8.35 13.13 -2.11
C GLN A 116 9.86 13.41 -2.13
N THR A 117 10.69 12.38 -2.29
CA THR A 117 12.14 12.52 -2.44
C THR A 117 12.49 13.34 -3.67
N LEU A 118 11.85 13.06 -4.81
CA LEU A 118 12.02 13.85 -6.03
C LEU A 118 11.65 15.32 -5.80
N LEU A 119 10.51 15.61 -5.18
CA LEU A 119 10.07 16.98 -4.92
C LEU A 119 11.03 17.74 -4.00
N ARG A 120 11.71 17.05 -3.07
CA ARG A 120 12.68 17.68 -2.16
C ARG A 120 14.06 17.86 -2.79
N ASP A 121 14.38 17.07 -3.82
CA ASP A 121 15.64 17.12 -4.58
C ASP A 121 15.52 18.12 -5.73
N GLN A 122 15.93 19.37 -5.48
CA GLN A 122 15.77 20.46 -6.43
C GLN A 122 16.52 20.23 -7.75
N VAL A 123 17.72 19.63 -7.70
CA VAL A 123 18.53 19.38 -8.91
C VAL A 123 17.82 18.35 -9.79
N ARG A 124 17.47 17.20 -9.20
CA ARG A 124 16.78 16.12 -9.91
C ARG A 124 15.41 16.55 -10.45
N LEU A 125 14.67 17.37 -9.70
CA LEU A 125 13.39 17.91 -10.13
C LEU A 125 13.53 18.82 -11.36
N MET A 126 14.54 19.70 -11.35
CA MET A 126 14.80 20.60 -12.48
C MET A 126 15.22 19.83 -13.74
N ASP A 127 16.11 18.85 -13.58
CA ASP A 127 16.53 17.98 -14.68
C ASP A 127 15.34 17.19 -15.24
N MET A 128 14.49 16.64 -14.38
CA MET A 128 13.30 15.87 -14.80
C MET A 128 12.27 16.72 -15.55
N LEU A 129 12.12 17.99 -15.15
CA LEU A 129 11.20 18.95 -15.76
C LEU A 129 11.82 19.69 -16.96
N HIS A 130 13.11 19.49 -17.26
CA HIS A 130 13.86 20.20 -18.32
C HIS A 130 13.77 21.73 -18.19
N LEU A 131 13.84 22.25 -16.96
CA LEU A 131 13.77 23.70 -16.72
C LEU A 131 15.09 24.38 -17.14
N VAL A 132 15.06 25.17 -18.21
CA VAL A 132 16.22 25.90 -18.77
C VAL A 132 16.47 27.26 -18.07
N SER A 133 15.50 27.78 -17.32
CA SER A 133 15.53 29.15 -16.78
C SER A 133 16.01 29.19 -15.32
N HIS A 134 17.20 29.76 -15.07
CA HIS A 134 17.81 29.84 -13.72
C HIS A 134 17.74 31.23 -13.08
N SER A 135 16.57 31.87 -13.08
CA SER A 135 16.41 33.07 -12.23
C SER A 135 16.42 32.66 -10.76
N LEU A 136 17.19 33.35 -9.92
CA LEU A 136 17.23 33.10 -8.47
C LEU A 136 15.83 33.24 -7.82
N LYS A 137 14.94 34.05 -8.40
CA LYS A 137 13.55 34.17 -7.93
C LYS A 137 12.74 32.91 -8.23
N ASP A 138 12.94 32.33 -9.40
CA ASP A 138 12.22 31.13 -9.85
C ASP A 138 12.73 29.88 -9.13
N LEU A 139 14.03 29.82 -8.81
CA LEU A 139 14.59 28.74 -8.00
C LEU A 139 14.05 28.75 -6.55
N LYS A 140 13.91 29.95 -5.96
CA LYS A 140 13.32 30.09 -4.62
C LYS A 140 11.84 29.74 -4.60
N SER A 141 11.08 30.22 -5.59
CA SER A 141 9.66 29.90 -5.68
C SER A 141 9.44 28.41 -5.92
N LEU A 142 10.22 27.79 -6.81
CA LEU A 142 10.22 26.34 -7.05
C LEU A 142 10.46 25.57 -5.77
N LYS A 143 11.49 25.92 -4.99
CA LYS A 143 11.80 25.25 -3.73
C LYS A 143 10.62 25.30 -2.76
N VAL A 144 10.05 26.49 -2.55
CA VAL A 144 8.87 26.67 -1.67
C VAL A 144 7.67 25.86 -2.15
N GLN A 145 7.35 25.88 -3.45
CA GLN A 145 6.22 25.12 -3.99
C GLN A 145 6.45 23.60 -3.91
N SER A 146 7.68 23.15 -4.17
CA SER A 146 8.06 21.73 -4.11
C SER A 146 8.01 21.19 -2.68
N ASP A 147 8.49 21.92 -1.69
CA ASP A 147 8.40 21.54 -0.27
C ASP A 147 6.94 21.54 0.22
N THR A 148 6.14 22.50 -0.25
CA THR A 148 4.70 22.54 0.03
C THR A 148 3.98 21.33 -0.57
N ALA A 149 4.26 20.98 -1.83
CA ALA A 149 3.69 19.81 -2.49
C ALA A 149 4.13 18.51 -1.80
N ALA A 150 5.40 18.39 -1.45
CA ALA A 150 5.96 17.26 -0.72
C ALA A 150 5.32 17.06 0.66
N SER A 151 4.94 18.16 1.33
CA SER A 151 4.27 18.11 2.64
C SER A 151 2.81 17.71 2.52
N LYS A 152 2.12 18.18 1.48
CA LYS A 152 0.72 17.80 1.17
C LYS A 152 0.56 16.32 0.82
N LEU A 153 1.60 15.68 0.28
CA LEU A 153 1.61 14.23 0.03
C LEU A 153 1.63 13.39 1.33
N THR A 154 1.99 13.99 2.46
CA THR A 154 1.97 13.34 3.79
C THR A 154 0.86 13.86 4.72
N ASP A 155 0.00 14.74 4.21
CA ASP A 155 -1.08 15.37 4.97
C ASP A 155 -2.17 14.34 5.37
N GLU A 156 -2.87 14.54 6.47
CA GLU A 156 -3.89 13.60 6.97
C GLU A 156 -5.15 13.56 6.09
N MET A 157 -5.30 14.51 5.15
CA MET A 157 -6.42 14.60 4.22
C MET A 157 -6.19 13.80 2.94
N PRO A 158 -6.79 12.61 2.76
CA PRO A 158 -6.45 11.75 1.62
C PRO A 158 -7.02 12.26 0.28
N GLY A 159 -7.99 13.19 0.32
CA GLY A 159 -8.50 13.85 -0.89
C GLY A 159 -7.44 14.71 -1.58
N ILE A 160 -6.65 15.46 -0.81
CA ILE A 160 -5.56 16.32 -1.33
C ILE A 160 -4.43 15.43 -1.87
N GLN A 161 -4.05 14.40 -1.13
CA GLN A 161 -3.04 13.43 -1.58
C GLN A 161 -3.45 12.79 -2.92
N ARG A 162 -4.71 12.35 -3.02
CA ARG A 162 -5.23 11.74 -4.24
C ARG A 162 -5.19 12.71 -5.42
N ASP A 163 -5.64 13.94 -5.25
CA ASP A 163 -5.66 14.94 -6.33
C ASP A 163 -4.25 15.24 -6.85
N LEU A 164 -3.28 15.39 -5.94
CA LEU A 164 -1.87 15.57 -6.29
C LEU A 164 -1.30 14.37 -7.04
N LEU A 165 -1.54 13.15 -6.56
CA LEU A 165 -1.05 11.93 -7.20
C LEU A 165 -1.69 11.71 -8.58
N GLN A 166 -3.00 11.94 -8.72
CA GLN A 166 -3.71 11.82 -9.99
C GLN A 166 -3.28 12.90 -11.01
N THR A 167 -2.85 14.07 -10.54
CA THR A 167 -2.30 15.11 -11.39
C THR A 167 -0.85 14.83 -11.79
N ALA A 168 -0.03 14.32 -10.86
CA ALA A 168 1.39 14.09 -11.08
C ALA A 168 1.70 12.80 -11.86
N ILE A 169 0.92 11.74 -11.63
CA ILE A 169 1.19 10.40 -12.15
C ILE A 169 0.31 10.12 -13.35
N GLN A 170 0.92 9.74 -14.46
CA GLN A 170 0.21 9.25 -15.63
C GLN A 170 -0.07 7.75 -15.55
N ARG A 171 0.92 6.96 -15.09
CA ARG A 171 0.82 5.49 -15.07
C ARG A 171 1.81 4.89 -14.07
N ILE A 172 1.43 3.78 -13.44
CA ILE A 172 2.27 2.99 -12.55
C ILE A 172 2.25 1.55 -13.05
N GLU A 173 3.41 1.01 -13.36
CA GLU A 173 3.57 -0.34 -13.89
C GLU A 173 4.30 -1.21 -12.87
N LEU A 174 3.69 -2.34 -12.54
CA LEU A 174 4.25 -3.33 -11.64
C LEU A 174 4.97 -4.40 -12.44
N SER A 175 6.19 -4.72 -12.01
CA SER A 175 6.94 -5.89 -12.45
C SER A 175 7.44 -6.68 -11.24
N ALA A 176 7.86 -7.93 -11.45
CA ALA A 176 8.39 -8.78 -10.40
C ALA A 176 9.60 -8.18 -9.64
N GLU A 177 10.37 -7.30 -10.29
CA GLU A 177 11.63 -6.76 -9.77
C GLU A 177 11.58 -5.25 -9.50
N SER A 178 10.56 -4.54 -9.99
CA SER A 178 10.48 -3.09 -9.84
C SER A 178 9.07 -2.52 -10.03
N ILE A 179 8.88 -1.31 -9.52
CA ILE A 179 7.72 -0.45 -9.78
C ILE A 179 8.19 0.72 -10.63
N THR A 180 7.62 0.89 -11.82
CA THR A 180 7.91 2.05 -12.68
C THR A 180 6.78 3.06 -12.55
N ILE A 181 7.11 4.28 -12.15
CA ILE A 181 6.19 5.40 -11.98
C ILE A 181 6.42 6.38 -13.11
N THR A 182 5.46 6.49 -14.02
CA THR A 182 5.48 7.46 -15.12
C THR A 182 4.73 8.72 -14.69
N LEU A 183 5.45 9.83 -14.64
CA LEU A 183 4.99 11.15 -14.21
C LEU A 183 4.69 12.04 -15.42
N SER A 184 3.69 12.91 -15.30
CA SER A 184 3.39 13.98 -16.26
C SER A 184 4.16 15.25 -15.91
N ARG A 185 4.98 15.73 -16.83
CA ARG A 185 5.75 16.98 -16.68
C ARG A 185 4.80 18.17 -16.57
N LYS A 186 3.79 18.27 -17.43
CA LYS A 186 2.73 19.29 -17.33
C LYS A 186 1.97 19.22 -16.00
N GLY A 187 1.64 18.01 -15.55
CA GLY A 187 0.98 17.79 -14.26
C GLY A 187 1.82 18.31 -13.09
N LEU A 188 3.10 17.98 -13.05
CA LEU A 188 4.04 18.50 -12.05
C LEU A 188 4.23 20.02 -12.15
N ALA A 189 4.36 20.57 -13.35
CA ALA A 189 4.47 22.02 -13.55
C ALA A 189 3.23 22.76 -13.01
N LYS A 190 2.03 22.22 -13.21
CA LYS A 190 0.78 22.74 -12.64
C LYS A 190 0.78 22.69 -11.12
N ILE A 191 1.20 21.58 -10.52
CA ILE A 191 1.29 21.44 -9.05
C ILE A 191 2.26 22.48 -8.47
N LEU A 192 3.40 22.68 -9.15
CA LEU A 192 4.46 23.58 -8.75
C LEU A 192 4.23 25.03 -9.17
N LYS A 193 3.13 25.33 -9.87
CA LYS A 193 2.76 26.66 -10.39
C LYS A 193 3.87 27.28 -11.25
N ILE A 194 4.55 26.46 -12.04
CA ILE A 194 5.59 26.90 -12.97
C ILE A 194 4.89 27.32 -14.27
N ASN A 195 5.13 28.54 -14.73
CA ASN A 195 4.60 29.01 -16.01
C ASN A 195 5.31 28.27 -17.16
N GLU A 196 4.55 27.66 -18.06
CA GLU A 196 5.00 26.78 -19.17
C GLU A 196 5.85 27.47 -20.26
N THR A 197 6.33 28.71 -20.05
CA THR A 197 7.08 29.48 -21.06
C THR A 197 8.59 29.22 -21.03
N VAL A 198 9.00 27.97 -20.84
CA VAL A 198 10.38 27.54 -21.00
C VAL A 198 10.39 26.36 -21.97
N GLY A 199 10.92 26.62 -23.16
CA GLY A 199 10.78 25.81 -24.38
C GLY A 199 10.70 24.30 -24.17
N ILE A 200 9.50 23.75 -24.34
CA ILE A 200 9.32 22.34 -24.70
C ILE A 200 9.72 22.22 -26.18
N LYS A 201 11.02 22.22 -26.47
CA LYS A 201 11.52 21.66 -27.73
C LYS A 201 11.29 20.15 -27.65
N GLU A 202 10.42 19.58 -28.48
CA GLU A 202 10.38 18.15 -28.90
C GLU A 202 10.60 17.03 -27.84
N TYR A 203 10.42 17.27 -26.53
CA TYR A 203 10.52 16.23 -25.52
C TYR A 203 9.14 15.65 -25.16
N SER A 204 9.08 14.34 -24.93
CA SER A 204 7.89 13.65 -24.40
C SER A 204 7.36 14.36 -23.13
N ASP A 205 6.05 14.41 -22.90
CA ASP A 205 5.46 14.99 -21.67
C ASP A 205 5.72 14.13 -20.42
N THR A 206 6.48 13.05 -20.55
CA THR A 206 6.60 12.01 -19.54
C THR A 206 8.01 11.90 -18.99
N ALA A 207 8.11 11.56 -17.71
CA ALA A 207 9.36 11.17 -17.06
C ALA A 207 9.11 9.98 -16.15
N SER A 208 10.08 9.09 -15.99
CA SER A 208 9.92 7.86 -15.21
C SER A 208 10.82 7.82 -13.97
N ILE A 209 10.28 7.29 -12.88
CA ILE A 209 11.04 6.86 -11.69
C ILE A 209 10.88 5.35 -11.56
N THR A 210 11.97 4.61 -11.47
CA THR A 210 11.94 3.17 -11.19
C THR A 210 12.37 2.93 -9.75
N VAL A 211 11.56 2.14 -9.03
CA VAL A 211 11.80 1.75 -7.64
C VAL A 211 12.01 0.24 -7.62
N PRO A 212 13.14 -0.27 -7.11
CA PRO A 212 13.33 -1.72 -7.01
C PRO A 212 12.33 -2.35 -6.04
N LEU A 213 11.91 -3.57 -6.34
CA LEU A 213 10.92 -4.33 -5.60
C LEU A 213 11.45 -5.75 -5.32
N THR A 214 11.36 -6.20 -4.07
CA THR A 214 11.66 -7.57 -3.67
C THR A 214 10.40 -8.31 -3.25
N LEU A 215 9.75 -9.00 -4.18
CA LEU A 215 8.60 -9.84 -3.86
C LEU A 215 8.98 -11.03 -2.98
N ARG A 216 8.34 -11.18 -1.80
CA ARG A 216 8.41 -12.41 -1.00
C ARG A 216 7.03 -13.05 -0.89
N ARG A 217 6.76 -14.07 -1.71
CA ARG A 217 5.53 -14.87 -1.63
C ARG A 217 5.53 -15.71 -0.35
N ARG A 218 4.45 -15.72 0.44
CA ARG A 218 4.30 -16.61 1.61
C ARG A 218 2.98 -17.39 1.50
N GLY A 219 3.04 -18.57 0.88
CA GLY A 219 1.85 -19.40 0.60
C GLY A 219 1.00 -18.83 -0.54
N VAL A 220 -0.30 -19.12 -0.53
CA VAL A 220 -1.29 -18.68 -1.54
C VAL A 220 -1.48 -17.14 -1.54
N GLU A 221 -1.02 -16.45 -0.49
CA GLU A 221 -1.08 -14.99 -0.40
C GLU A 221 0.29 -14.36 -0.71
N ALA A 222 0.39 -13.65 -1.83
CA ALA A 222 1.54 -12.80 -2.13
C ALA A 222 1.55 -11.60 -1.17
N LYS A 223 2.38 -11.66 -0.12
CA LYS A 223 2.66 -10.49 0.73
C LYS A 223 3.84 -9.73 0.12
N LEU A 224 3.56 -8.60 -0.50
CA LEU A 224 4.59 -7.69 -1.00
C LEU A 224 5.44 -7.15 0.16
N ILE A 225 6.75 -7.38 0.14
CA ILE A 225 7.72 -6.69 1.01
C ILE A 225 8.45 -5.69 0.11
N ILE A 226 8.06 -4.43 0.19
CA ILE A 226 8.64 -3.37 -0.65
C ILE A 226 9.93 -2.90 0.02
N SER A 227 11.06 -3.50 -0.34
CA SER A 227 12.38 -3.01 0.07
C SER A 227 12.82 -1.88 -0.88
N GLY A 228 12.27 -0.69 -0.69
CA GLY A 228 12.71 0.53 -1.36
C GLY A 228 13.62 1.38 -0.47
N PRO A 229 14.68 2.03 -1.00
CA PRO A 229 15.52 2.94 -0.21
C PRO A 229 14.66 4.12 0.29
N GLY A 230 14.47 4.20 1.61
CA GLY A 230 13.69 5.26 2.27
C GLY A 230 12.32 4.84 2.80
N MET A 231 11.95 3.56 2.73
CA MET A 231 10.60 3.09 3.12
C MET A 231 10.52 2.13 4.29
N GLU A 232 11.63 1.82 4.94
CA GLU A 232 11.58 1.45 6.34
C GLU A 232 11.34 2.73 7.16
N GLN A 233 10.09 3.18 7.25
CA GLN A 233 9.71 3.77 8.54
C GLN A 233 9.77 2.61 9.53
N ARG A 234 10.94 2.46 10.16
CA ARG A 234 11.23 1.51 11.23
C ARG A 234 10.30 1.81 12.40
N GLN A 235 9.06 1.35 12.28
CA GLN A 235 8.05 1.53 13.31
C GLN A 235 8.18 0.34 14.25
N PRO A 236 8.43 0.58 15.55
CA PRO A 236 8.46 -0.47 16.55
C PRO A 236 7.15 -1.24 16.51
N ASP A 237 7.18 -2.57 16.54
CA ASP A 237 5.94 -3.35 16.62
C ASP A 237 5.33 -3.11 18.01
N PRO A 238 4.19 -2.41 18.13
CA PRO A 238 3.65 -2.01 19.42
C PRO A 238 3.30 -3.22 20.29
N HIS A 239 2.97 -4.37 19.68
CA HIS A 239 2.68 -5.56 20.46
C HIS A 239 3.96 -6.21 20.99
N LEU A 240 5.06 -6.14 20.24
CA LEU A 240 6.35 -6.65 20.67
C LEU A 240 6.88 -5.82 21.85
N CYS A 241 6.78 -4.50 21.74
CA CYS A 241 7.10 -3.57 22.84
C CYS A 241 6.22 -3.84 24.06
N TYR A 242 4.91 -4.03 23.87
CA TYR A 242 3.99 -4.36 24.96
C TYR A 242 4.37 -5.68 25.64
N LEU A 243 4.73 -6.72 24.88
CA LEU A 243 5.11 -8.02 25.42
C LEU A 243 6.36 -7.95 26.30
N ILE A 244 7.36 -7.18 25.88
CA ILE A 244 8.60 -6.96 26.66
C ILE A 244 8.31 -6.16 27.93
N ALA A 245 7.51 -5.09 27.81
CA ALA A 245 7.09 -4.28 28.95
C ALA A 245 6.30 -5.12 29.97
N GLN A 246 5.39 -5.97 29.49
CA GLN A 246 4.61 -6.87 30.33
C GLN A 246 5.49 -7.93 31.01
N ALA A 247 6.45 -8.52 30.31
CA ALA A 247 7.40 -9.46 30.89
C ALA A 247 8.21 -8.81 32.02
N ARG A 248 8.73 -7.59 31.81
CA ARG A 248 9.46 -6.82 32.83
C ARG A 248 8.58 -6.48 34.03
N ASN A 249 7.37 -5.98 33.80
CA ASN A 249 6.44 -5.66 34.88
C ASN A 249 6.12 -6.89 35.74
N TRP A 250 5.86 -8.05 35.14
CA TRP A 250 5.63 -9.28 35.90
C TRP A 250 6.88 -9.75 36.66
N PHE A 251 8.07 -9.60 36.07
CA PHE A 251 9.32 -9.86 36.77
C PHE A 251 9.49 -8.92 37.98
N ASP A 252 9.24 -7.62 37.81
CA ASP A 252 9.38 -6.62 38.87
C ASP A 252 8.39 -6.88 40.02
N GLN A 253 7.17 -7.34 39.72
CA GLN A 253 6.20 -7.74 40.75
C GLN A 253 6.65 -8.96 41.56
N LEU A 254 7.29 -9.94 40.91
CA LEU A 254 7.85 -11.10 41.60
C LEU A 254 9.10 -10.71 42.40
N ALA A 255 9.96 -9.86 41.84
CA ALA A 255 11.20 -9.42 42.46
C ALA A 255 10.97 -8.49 43.66
N SER A 256 9.96 -7.62 43.58
CA SER A 256 9.57 -6.72 44.67
C SER A 256 8.72 -7.40 45.75
N GLY A 257 8.21 -8.60 45.48
CA GLY A 257 7.29 -9.32 46.37
C GLY A 257 5.85 -8.82 46.34
N GLU A 258 5.50 -7.88 45.44
CA GLU A 258 4.11 -7.45 45.19
C GLU A 258 3.22 -8.64 44.78
N ALA A 259 3.79 -9.59 44.04
CA ALA A 259 3.16 -10.86 43.71
C ALA A 259 3.91 -12.03 44.35
N ALA A 260 3.19 -12.87 45.09
CA ALA A 260 3.77 -14.03 45.79
C ALA A 260 4.16 -15.18 44.84
N SER A 261 3.59 -15.25 43.63
CA SER A 261 3.90 -16.31 42.65
C SER A 261 3.37 -15.97 41.26
N VAL A 262 3.84 -16.72 40.24
CA VAL A 262 3.29 -16.69 38.87
C VAL A 262 1.77 -16.96 38.87
N ARG A 263 1.28 -17.84 39.76
CA ARG A 263 -0.14 -18.12 39.94
C ARG A 263 -0.93 -16.91 40.44
N ALA A 264 -0.35 -16.13 41.35
CA ALA A 264 -0.99 -14.91 41.85
C ALA A 264 -1.15 -13.87 40.73
N ILE A 265 -0.12 -13.71 39.88
CA ILE A 265 -0.18 -12.84 38.69
C ILE A 265 -1.23 -13.36 37.70
N ALA A 266 -1.24 -14.67 37.42
CA ALA A 266 -2.20 -15.32 36.53
C ALA A 266 -3.66 -15.04 36.92
N GLN A 267 -3.97 -15.17 38.21
CA GLN A 267 -5.31 -14.90 38.74
C GLN A 267 -5.68 -13.42 38.62
N ARG A 268 -4.75 -12.50 38.92
CA ARG A 268 -5.00 -11.06 38.87
C ARG A 268 -5.21 -10.55 37.45
N GLU A 269 -4.39 -11.02 36.51
CA GLU A 269 -4.45 -10.62 35.10
C GLU A 269 -5.51 -11.40 34.30
N ASN A 270 -6.12 -12.43 34.90
CA ASN A 270 -7.05 -13.36 34.26
C ASN A 270 -6.46 -14.05 33.02
N ILE A 271 -5.23 -14.56 33.16
CA ILE A 271 -4.47 -15.24 32.10
C ILE A 271 -3.95 -16.59 32.65
N TYR A 272 -3.77 -17.59 31.79
CA TYR A 272 -3.20 -18.88 32.20
C TYR A 272 -1.73 -18.76 32.65
N GLU A 273 -1.36 -19.49 33.71
CA GLU A 273 0.02 -19.55 34.24
C GLU A 273 1.06 -19.95 33.18
N THR A 274 0.67 -20.81 32.23
CA THR A 274 1.51 -21.26 31.13
C THR A 274 1.88 -20.13 30.17
N GLU A 275 1.00 -19.14 30.00
CA GLU A 275 1.26 -17.98 29.14
C GLU A 275 2.23 -17.02 29.83
N ILE A 276 2.06 -16.77 31.13
CA ILE A 276 2.99 -15.97 31.92
C ILE A 276 4.37 -16.63 31.94
N SER A 277 4.43 -17.94 32.17
CA SER A 277 5.69 -18.70 32.19
C SER A 277 6.46 -18.65 30.86
N ARG A 278 5.75 -18.49 29.73
CA ARG A 278 6.38 -18.32 28.41
C ARG A 278 6.89 -16.91 28.16
N ILE A 279 6.26 -15.91 28.75
CA ILE A 279 6.55 -14.50 28.51
C ILE A 279 7.61 -13.99 29.50
N LEU A 280 7.61 -14.48 30.75
CA LEU A 280 8.52 -14.04 31.81
C LEU A 280 10.00 -14.06 31.40
N PRO A 281 10.51 -15.08 30.67
CA PRO A 281 11.90 -15.10 30.19
C PRO A 281 12.27 -13.91 29.29
N LEU A 282 11.30 -13.26 28.64
CA LEU A 282 11.55 -12.10 27.78
C LEU A 282 11.98 -10.85 28.58
N ALA A 283 11.78 -10.83 29.90
CA ALA A 283 12.29 -9.77 30.76
C ALA A 283 13.83 -9.70 30.74
N PHE A 284 14.48 -10.82 30.44
CA PHE A 284 15.93 -11.00 30.44
C PHE A 284 16.57 -10.96 29.04
N LEU A 285 15.84 -10.42 28.06
CA LEU A 285 16.41 -10.16 26.73
C LEU A 285 17.60 -9.21 26.84
N ALA A 286 18.65 -9.49 26.06
CA ALA A 286 19.83 -8.64 25.98
C ALA A 286 19.44 -7.20 25.60
N PRO A 287 20.07 -6.17 26.22
CA PRO A 287 19.72 -4.76 25.99
C PRO A 287 19.67 -4.37 24.50
N ARG A 288 20.64 -4.84 23.71
CA ARG A 288 20.68 -4.61 22.26
C ARG A 288 19.45 -5.13 21.51
N ILE A 289 18.87 -6.24 21.97
CA ILE A 289 17.70 -6.84 21.35
C ILE A 289 16.47 -5.99 21.67
N VAL A 290 16.39 -5.51 22.90
CA VAL A 290 15.36 -4.57 23.33
C VAL A 290 15.46 -3.27 22.53
N GLU A 291 16.65 -2.68 22.43
CA GLU A 291 16.92 -1.48 21.60
C GLU A 291 16.54 -1.71 20.14
N ALA A 292 16.96 -2.82 19.53
CA ALA A 292 16.60 -3.14 18.15
C ALA A 292 15.06 -3.21 17.97
N ILE A 293 14.34 -3.75 18.94
CA ILE A 293 12.86 -3.83 18.91
C ILE A 293 12.22 -2.45 19.05
N PHE A 294 12.71 -1.64 20.00
CA PHE A 294 12.21 -0.28 20.23
C PHE A 294 12.60 0.71 19.13
N ASP A 295 13.63 0.42 18.35
CA ASP A 295 14.06 1.20 17.18
C ASP A 295 13.45 0.69 15.86
N GLY A 296 12.64 -0.37 15.89
CA GLY A 296 12.09 -0.98 14.68
C GLY A 296 13.15 -1.65 13.78
N ARG A 297 14.33 -1.97 14.34
CA ARG A 297 15.48 -2.62 13.68
C ARG A 297 15.49 -4.14 13.87
N GLN A 298 14.48 -4.71 14.52
CA GLN A 298 14.41 -6.16 14.73
C GLN A 298 14.23 -6.91 13.40
N PRO A 299 14.83 -8.11 13.25
CA PRO A 299 14.55 -8.98 12.10
C PRO A 299 13.06 -9.31 12.01
N GLU A 300 12.50 -9.41 10.79
CA GLU A 300 11.08 -9.73 10.61
C GLU A 300 10.70 -11.13 11.15
N GLU A 301 11.67 -12.04 11.27
CA GLU A 301 11.49 -13.34 11.92
C GLU A 301 11.21 -13.22 13.42
N LEU A 302 11.66 -12.13 14.06
CA LEU A 302 11.46 -11.80 15.47
C LEU A 302 10.04 -11.24 15.72
N SER A 303 9.04 -12.08 15.46
CA SER A 303 7.63 -11.78 15.71
C SER A 303 7.19 -12.29 17.08
N LEU A 304 6.05 -11.78 17.59
CA LEU A 304 5.38 -12.30 18.79
C LEU A 304 5.25 -13.83 18.81
N LYS A 305 4.85 -14.41 17.67
CA LYS A 305 4.68 -15.86 17.54
C LYS A 305 6.02 -16.59 17.56
N GLY A 306 7.08 -15.96 17.05
CA GLY A 306 8.44 -16.46 17.14
C GLY A 306 8.90 -16.48 18.58
N LEU A 307 8.83 -15.34 19.29
CA LEU A 307 9.24 -15.23 20.69
C LEU A 307 8.51 -16.20 21.61
N LYS A 308 7.18 -16.32 21.48
CA LYS A 308 6.38 -17.26 22.30
C LYS A 308 6.63 -18.74 22.01
N ARG A 309 7.27 -19.05 20.88
CA ARG A 309 7.62 -20.43 20.46
C ARG A 309 9.10 -20.74 20.64
N LEU A 310 9.91 -19.76 21.01
CA LEU A 310 11.29 -20.02 21.36
C LEU A 310 11.33 -20.98 22.55
N GLY A 311 12.29 -21.90 22.50
CA GLY A 311 12.66 -22.69 23.66
C GLY A 311 13.26 -21.80 24.77
N PRO A 312 13.86 -22.41 25.81
CA PRO A 312 14.50 -21.65 26.88
C PRO A 312 15.52 -20.66 26.30
N LEU A 313 15.36 -19.39 26.66
CA LEU A 313 16.29 -18.33 26.27
C LEU A 313 17.65 -18.59 26.93
N PRO A 314 18.76 -18.56 26.18
CA PRO A 314 20.09 -18.63 26.75
C PRO A 314 20.28 -17.51 27.79
N SER A 315 20.96 -17.81 28.90
CA SER A 315 21.35 -16.79 29.88
C SER A 315 22.43 -15.84 29.35
N ASP A 316 23.24 -16.31 28.39
CA ASP A 316 24.27 -15.50 27.74
C ASP A 316 23.69 -14.58 26.65
N TRP A 317 24.00 -13.29 26.75
CA TRP A 317 23.50 -12.26 25.85
C TRP A 317 24.07 -12.32 24.43
N GLU A 318 25.28 -12.83 24.24
CA GLU A 318 25.82 -13.05 22.88
C GLU A 318 25.12 -14.22 22.21
N ALA A 319 24.87 -15.31 22.93
CA ALA A 319 24.08 -16.44 22.46
C ALA A 319 22.64 -16.02 22.11
N GLN A 320 22.02 -15.13 22.91
CA GLN A 320 20.72 -14.55 22.57
C GLN A 320 20.76 -13.76 21.25
N GLN A 321 21.76 -12.89 21.07
CA GLN A 321 21.92 -12.09 19.85
C GLN A 321 22.09 -12.97 18.60
N LYS A 322 22.92 -14.02 18.70
CA LYS A 322 23.10 -15.01 17.63
C LYS A 322 21.82 -15.78 17.32
N LEU A 323 21.11 -16.26 18.36
CA LEU A 323 19.86 -17.01 18.22
C LEU A 323 18.77 -16.17 17.56
N LEU A 324 18.69 -14.89 17.93
CA LEU A 324 17.69 -13.95 17.42
C LEU A 324 18.16 -13.16 16.19
N ARG A 325 19.34 -13.51 15.65
CA ARG A 325 19.93 -12.95 14.42
C ARG A 325 20.02 -11.42 14.43
N ILE A 326 20.35 -10.86 15.59
CA ILE A 326 20.65 -9.43 15.75
C ILE A 326 22.17 -9.31 15.68
N SER A 327 22.66 -8.96 14.48
CA SER A 327 24.07 -8.66 14.24
C SER A 327 24.42 -7.24 14.68
N GLY A 328 25.64 -7.08 15.20
CA GLY A 328 26.20 -5.79 15.62
C GLY A 328 26.48 -4.85 14.47
#